data_AF-A0A6N2KCI0-F1
#
_entry.id   AF-A0A6N2KCI0-F1
#
_cell.length_a   1.000
_cell.length_b   1.000
_cell.length_c   1.000
_cell.angle_alpha   90.00
_cell.angle_beta   90.00
_cell.angle_gamma   90.00
#
_symmetry.space_group_name_H-M   'P 1'
#
loop_
_entity.id
_entity.type
_entity.pdbx_description
1 polymer ?
#
loop_
_entity_poly.entity_id
_entity_poly.type
_entity_poly.pdbx_seq_one_letter_code
_entity_poly.pdbx_strand_id
1 'polypeptide(L)'
;MRATHLVCLAGLGEIEEIDIVTADMGHALATEGGFCTGSSRVIDHQRLSSSGYVFSASLPPYLASAAITAINVLEDNPALPEKLKENIAILWKGLSNIQGLSLTSDPKSPIVFLKLEKSTGSTKDDLKLLQAIADRTLYL
;
A
#
# COMPACT_ATOMS: atom_id res chain seq x y z
N MET A 1 -19.22 -12.19 9.23
CA MET A 1 -17.80 -11.76 9.09
C MET A 1 -17.62 -10.53 9.97
N ARG A 2 -17.14 -10.72 11.22
CA ARG A 2 -16.82 -9.59 12.11
C ARG A 2 -15.39 -9.16 11.78
N ALA A 3 -15.24 -8.27 10.81
CA ALA A 3 -13.98 -7.61 10.53
C ALA A 3 -13.97 -6.31 11.34
N THR A 4 -13.41 -6.33 12.54
CA THR A 4 -13.34 -5.13 13.39
C THR A 4 -11.91 -4.62 13.60
N HIS A 5 -10.88 -5.39 13.24
CA HIS A 5 -9.49 -4.91 13.30
C HIS A 5 -8.81 -5.11 11.95
N LEU A 6 -9.09 -4.17 11.05
CA LEU A 6 -8.39 -4.07 9.77
C LEU A 6 -6.91 -3.74 10.05
N VAL A 7 -6.03 -4.70 9.80
CA VAL A 7 -4.63 -4.72 10.24
C VAL A 7 -3.76 -3.59 9.67
N CYS A 8 -4.25 -2.83 8.68
CA CYS A 8 -3.55 -1.67 8.11
C CYS A 8 -3.99 -0.30 8.66
N LEU A 9 -4.97 -0.22 9.59
CA LEU A 9 -5.42 1.07 10.14
C LEU A 9 -4.66 1.50 11.40
N ALA A 10 -3.69 0.71 11.88
CA ALA A 10 -2.86 1.04 13.05
C ALA A 10 -1.93 2.24 12.76
N GLY A 11 -2.50 3.44 12.75
CA GLY A 11 -1.82 4.70 12.42
C GLY A 11 -2.74 5.78 11.83
N LEU A 12 -3.95 5.43 11.39
CA LEU A 12 -5.00 6.40 11.15
C LEU A 12 -5.61 6.77 12.51
N GLY A 13 -5.97 8.03 12.72
CA GLY A 13 -6.65 8.49 13.93
C GLY A 13 -8.00 7.80 14.15
N GLU A 14 -8.84 8.33 15.04
CA GLU A 14 -10.14 7.72 15.36
C GLU A 14 -10.93 7.38 14.07
N ILE A 15 -11.00 6.09 13.75
CA ILE A 15 -11.69 5.54 12.57
C ILE A 15 -13.19 5.89 12.61
N GLU A 16 -13.67 6.32 13.76
CA GLU A 16 -15.05 6.72 14.05
C GLU A 16 -15.53 7.91 13.19
N GLU A 17 -14.62 8.76 12.70
CA GLU A 17 -14.96 9.85 11.78
C GLU A 17 -15.01 9.43 10.29
N ILE A 18 -14.65 8.18 9.96
CA ILE A 18 -14.56 7.69 8.58
C ILE A 18 -15.79 6.87 8.22
N ASP A 19 -16.64 7.40 7.32
CA ASP A 19 -17.86 6.72 6.86
C ASP A 19 -17.59 5.43 6.07
N ILE A 20 -16.53 5.46 5.25
CA ILE A 20 -16.18 4.40 4.29
C ILE A 20 -14.67 4.23 4.22
N VAL A 21 -14.19 3.01 4.45
CA VAL A 21 -12.80 2.62 4.19
C VAL A 21 -12.77 1.62 3.05
N THR A 22 -12.01 1.91 2.01
CA THR A 22 -11.72 0.98 0.91
C THR A 22 -10.25 0.59 0.92
N ALA A 23 -9.96 -0.63 0.48
CA ALA A 23 -8.59 -1.06 0.26
C ALA A 23 -8.48 -2.11 -0.85
N ASP A 24 -7.33 -2.08 -1.49
CA ASP A 24 -6.87 -3.10 -2.43
C ASP A 24 -6.16 -4.24 -1.69
N MET A 25 -6.34 -5.47 -2.15
CA MET A 25 -5.73 -6.67 -1.54
C MET A 25 -4.46 -7.13 -2.28
N GLY A 26 -4.11 -6.50 -3.40
CA GLY A 26 -2.93 -6.77 -4.24
C GLY A 26 -1.59 -6.52 -3.57
N HIS A 27 -1.57 -5.72 -2.52
CA HIS A 27 -0.35 -5.28 -1.85
C HIS A 27 -0.06 -6.12 -0.61
N ALA A 28 -0.41 -5.60 0.58
CA ALA A 28 -0.07 -6.22 1.85
C ALA A 28 -0.70 -7.61 2.06
N LEU A 29 -1.82 -7.90 1.39
CA LEU A 29 -2.51 -9.19 1.49
C LEU A 29 -2.11 -10.20 0.41
N ALA A 30 -1.26 -9.80 -0.56
CA ALA A 30 -0.72 -10.66 -1.61
C ALA A 30 -1.79 -11.53 -2.33
N THR A 31 -2.95 -10.96 -2.60
CA THR A 31 -4.08 -11.60 -3.28
C THR A 31 -4.77 -10.59 -4.20
N GLU A 32 -5.88 -10.95 -4.85
CA GLU A 32 -6.53 -10.06 -5.83
C GLU A 32 -7.89 -9.56 -5.34
N GLY A 33 -8.28 -8.38 -5.82
CA GLY A 33 -9.54 -7.73 -5.50
C GLY A 33 -9.43 -6.66 -4.42
N GLY A 34 -10.58 -6.20 -3.93
CA GLY A 34 -10.65 -5.14 -2.93
C GLY A 34 -11.84 -5.32 -2.01
N PHE A 35 -11.83 -4.58 -0.91
CA PHE A 35 -12.96 -4.53 0.01
C PHE A 35 -13.31 -3.09 0.37
N CYS A 36 -14.53 -2.95 0.88
CA CYS A 36 -15.08 -1.72 1.41
C CYS A 36 -15.71 -2.04 2.77
N THR A 37 -15.46 -1.21 3.76
CA THR A 37 -16.06 -1.28 5.09
C THR A 37 -16.78 0.04 5.39
N GLY A 38 -17.83 -0.03 6.20
CA GLY A 38 -18.66 1.10 6.57
C GLY A 38 -19.91 0.61 7.30
N SER A 39 -20.86 1.50 7.55
CA SER A 39 -22.14 1.11 8.16
C SER A 39 -22.91 0.10 7.30
N SER A 40 -23.76 -0.74 7.92
CA SER A 40 -24.58 -1.71 7.18
C SER A 40 -25.40 -1.05 6.06
N ARG A 41 -25.95 0.14 6.32
CA ARG A 41 -26.67 0.94 5.32
C ARG A 41 -25.81 1.28 4.10
N VAL A 42 -24.55 1.66 4.31
CA VAL A 42 -23.61 1.94 3.22
C VAL A 42 -23.31 0.67 2.44
N ILE A 43 -23.01 -0.44 3.13
CA ILE A 43 -22.69 -1.72 2.49
C ILE A 43 -23.87 -2.22 1.66
N ASP A 44 -25.09 -2.18 2.18
CA ASP A 44 -26.29 -2.61 1.46
C ASP A 44 -26.54 -1.75 0.22
N HIS A 45 -26.37 -0.44 0.33
CA HIS A 45 -26.46 0.46 -0.82
C HIS A 45 -25.41 0.13 -1.89
N GLN A 46 -24.15 -0.04 -1.50
CA GLN A 46 -23.06 -0.38 -2.42
C GLN A 46 -23.32 -1.72 -3.15
N ARG A 47 -23.82 -2.74 -2.44
CA ARG A 47 -24.12 -4.06 -3.05
C ARG A 47 -25.25 -4.01 -4.07
N LEU A 48 -26.21 -3.09 -3.91
CA LEU A 48 -27.37 -2.97 -4.80
C LEU A 48 -27.15 -1.95 -5.93
N SER A 49 -26.33 -0.92 -5.70
CA SER A 49 -26.20 0.21 -6.62
C SER A 49 -24.86 0.30 -7.34
N SER A 50 -23.82 -0.41 -6.87
CA SER A 50 -22.51 -0.41 -7.56
C SER A 50 -22.55 -1.31 -8.78
N SER A 51 -22.44 -0.72 -9.98
CA SER A 51 -22.34 -1.47 -11.23
C SER A 51 -21.14 -2.43 -11.25
N GLY A 52 -20.01 -2.01 -10.66
CA GLY A 52 -18.81 -2.84 -10.54
C GLY A 52 -18.97 -4.05 -9.62
N TYR A 53 -19.91 -4.00 -8.67
CA TYR A 53 -20.26 -5.16 -7.84
C TYR A 53 -21.33 -6.05 -8.49
N VAL A 54 -22.37 -5.43 -9.06
CA VAL A 54 -23.54 -6.15 -9.61
C VAL A 54 -23.22 -6.88 -10.91
N PHE A 55 -22.42 -6.28 -11.79
CA PHE A 55 -22.13 -6.81 -13.13
C PHE A 55 -20.74 -7.45 -13.25
N SER A 56 -20.14 -7.83 -12.12
CA SER A 56 -18.85 -8.52 -12.06
C SER A 56 -18.98 -9.91 -11.43
N ALA A 57 -18.07 -10.81 -11.78
CA ALA A 57 -17.97 -12.12 -11.13
C ALA A 57 -17.45 -11.97 -9.70
N SER A 58 -17.87 -12.88 -8.81
CA SER A 58 -17.33 -12.93 -7.45
C SER A 58 -15.86 -13.34 -7.44
N LEU A 59 -15.17 -12.97 -6.36
CA LEU A 59 -13.79 -13.37 -6.14
C LEU A 59 -13.69 -14.91 -6.04
N PRO A 60 -12.76 -15.56 -6.78
CA PRO A 60 -12.51 -16.99 -6.65
C PRO A 60 -12.26 -17.44 -5.20
N PRO A 61 -12.79 -18.60 -4.75
CA PRO A 61 -12.71 -19.02 -3.36
C PRO A 61 -11.29 -19.12 -2.79
N TYR A 62 -10.32 -19.51 -3.62
CA TYR A 62 -8.92 -19.62 -3.19
C TYR A 62 -8.28 -18.25 -2.91
N LEU A 63 -8.66 -17.20 -3.65
CA LEU A 63 -8.21 -15.83 -3.39
C LEU A 63 -8.83 -15.28 -2.11
N ALA A 64 -10.12 -15.54 -1.87
CA ALA A 64 -10.76 -15.18 -0.61
C ALA A 64 -10.10 -15.87 0.60
N SER A 65 -9.74 -17.16 0.46
CA SER A 65 -9.01 -17.89 1.51
C SER A 65 -7.61 -17.32 1.74
N ALA A 66 -6.90 -16.92 0.68
CA ALA A 66 -5.60 -16.26 0.79
C ALA A 66 -5.72 -14.93 1.53
N ALA A 67 -6.72 -14.10 1.21
CA ALA A 67 -7.00 -12.84 1.90
C ALA A 67 -7.23 -13.04 3.40
N ILE A 68 -8.09 -13.99 3.78
CA ILE A 68 -8.37 -14.30 5.18
C ILE A 68 -7.10 -14.76 5.90
N THR A 69 -6.32 -15.63 5.26
CA THR A 69 -5.06 -16.13 5.84
C THR A 69 -4.05 -15.01 6.02
N ALA A 70 -3.89 -14.12 5.04
CA ALA A 70 -2.98 -12.97 5.13
C ALA A 70 -3.39 -12.02 6.27
N ILE A 71 -4.68 -11.74 6.43
CA ILE A 71 -5.20 -10.94 7.55
C ILE A 71 -4.84 -11.60 8.88
N ASN A 72 -5.12 -12.91 9.04
CA ASN A 72 -4.80 -13.64 10.27
C ASN A 72 -3.29 -13.59 10.57
N VAL A 73 -2.44 -13.79 9.56
CA VAL A 73 -0.98 -13.70 9.73
C VAL A 73 -0.57 -12.31 10.23
N LEU A 74 -1.16 -11.24 9.71
CA LEU A 74 -0.83 -9.89 10.14
C LEU A 74 -1.38 -9.59 11.56
N GLU A 75 -2.57 -10.09 11.91
CA GLU A 75 -3.14 -9.98 13.28
C GLU A 75 -2.28 -10.73 14.31
N ASP A 76 -1.87 -11.95 13.98
CA ASP A 76 -1.10 -12.83 14.87
C ASP A 76 0.37 -12.39 15.02
N ASN A 77 0.89 -11.56 14.10
CA ASN A 77 2.29 -11.15 14.07
C ASN A 77 2.46 -9.61 14.04
N PRO A 78 2.15 -8.90 15.14
CA PRO A 78 2.29 -7.44 15.21
C PRO A 78 3.73 -6.94 15.08
N ALA A 79 4.72 -7.83 15.19
CA ALA A 79 6.12 -7.51 14.91
C ALA A 79 6.42 -7.23 13.42
N LEU A 80 5.58 -7.71 12.49
CA LEU A 80 5.79 -7.50 11.05
C LEU A 80 5.72 -6.01 10.65
N PRO A 81 4.65 -5.25 11.01
CA PRO A 81 4.62 -3.81 10.76
C PRO A 81 5.75 -3.03 11.45
N GLU A 82 6.16 -3.42 12.66
CA GLU A 82 7.26 -2.75 13.36
C GLU A 82 8.59 -2.97 12.65
N LYS A 83 8.88 -4.21 12.24
CA LYS A 83 10.06 -4.52 11.42
C LYS A 83 10.05 -3.77 10.08
N LEU A 84 8.88 -3.61 9.46
CA LEU A 84 8.74 -2.80 8.25
C LEU A 84 9.11 -1.33 8.52
N LYS A 85 8.62 -0.73 9.60
CA LYS A 85 8.99 0.65 10.01
C LYS A 85 10.48 0.79 10.26
N GLU A 86 11.11 -0.18 10.93
CA GLU A 86 12.56 -0.21 11.15
C GLU A 86 13.34 -0.25 9.82
N ASN A 87 12.94 -1.13 8.91
CA ASN A 87 13.55 -1.24 7.58
C ASN A 87 13.40 0.05 6.78
N ILE A 88 12.23 0.70 6.84
CA ILE A 88 12.00 2.00 6.18
C ILE A 88 12.94 3.06 6.77
N ALA A 89 13.10 3.12 8.09
CA ALA A 89 14.01 4.08 8.73
C ALA A 89 15.47 3.86 8.31
N ILE A 90 15.91 2.61 8.19
CA ILE A 90 17.24 2.26 7.68
C ILE A 90 17.39 2.72 6.22
N LEU A 91 16.43 2.40 5.37
CA LEU A 91 16.42 2.79 3.96
C LEU A 91 16.45 4.31 3.80
N TRP A 92 15.59 5.02 4.54
CA TRP A 92 15.51 6.47 4.52
C TRP A 92 16.83 7.12 4.90
N LYS A 93 17.44 6.67 6.00
CA LYS A 93 18.74 7.15 6.47
C LYS A 93 19.85 6.89 5.44
N GLY A 94 19.84 5.72 4.81
CA GLY A 94 20.82 5.35 3.78
C GLY A 94 20.70 6.21 2.52
N LEU A 95 19.47 6.51 2.09
CA LEU A 95 19.22 7.27 0.87
C LEU A 95 19.32 8.80 1.07
N SER A 96 19.12 9.31 2.29
CA SER A 96 19.07 10.76 2.58
C SER A 96 20.36 11.51 2.26
N ASN A 97 21.51 10.81 2.21
CA ASN A 97 22.82 11.43 2.02
C ASN A 97 23.35 11.29 0.58
N ILE A 98 22.54 10.81 -0.37
CA ILE A 98 22.98 10.62 -1.75
C ILE A 98 22.91 11.95 -2.49
N GLN A 99 24.07 12.47 -2.90
CA GLN A 99 24.17 13.71 -3.65
C GLN A 99 23.45 13.61 -5.01
N GLY A 100 22.69 14.65 -5.37
CA GLY A 100 21.96 14.71 -6.64
C GLY A 100 20.59 14.03 -6.62
N LEU A 101 20.23 13.36 -5.53
CA LEU A 101 18.90 12.77 -5.30
C LEU A 101 18.27 13.36 -4.04
N SER A 102 16.95 13.48 -4.07
CA SER A 102 16.12 13.96 -2.96
C SER A 102 14.99 12.96 -2.70
N LEU A 103 14.63 12.82 -1.42
CA LEU A 103 13.52 11.99 -0.97
C LEU A 103 12.26 12.86 -0.89
N THR A 104 11.17 12.46 -1.55
CA THR A 104 9.93 13.25 -1.62
C THR A 104 8.71 12.58 -1.00
N SER A 105 8.81 11.33 -0.56
CA SER A 105 7.75 10.61 0.13
C SER A 105 7.67 10.97 1.62
N ASP A 106 6.73 10.39 2.35
CA ASP A 106 6.72 10.46 3.82
C ASP A 106 7.77 9.49 4.42
N PRO A 107 8.54 9.88 5.45
CA PRO A 107 9.54 9.01 6.09
C PRO A 107 9.00 7.72 6.71
N LYS A 108 7.70 7.65 7.00
CA LYS A 108 7.01 6.47 7.55
C LYS A 108 6.39 5.60 6.46
N SER A 109 6.37 6.05 5.21
CA SER A 109 5.81 5.32 4.09
C SER A 109 6.68 4.11 3.73
N PRO A 110 6.11 2.92 3.52
CA PRO A 110 6.84 1.77 2.97
C PRO A 110 7.27 1.96 1.51
N ILE A 111 6.75 2.99 0.84
CA ILE A 111 7.11 3.37 -0.52
C ILE A 111 7.94 4.65 -0.45
N VAL A 112 9.19 4.54 -0.90
CA VAL A 112 10.16 5.65 -0.89
C VAL A 112 10.32 6.21 -2.29
N PHE A 113 10.06 7.52 -2.45
CA PHE A 113 10.21 8.21 -3.73
C PHE A 113 11.53 8.99 -3.79
N LEU A 114 12.37 8.61 -4.76
CA LEU A 114 13.61 9.32 -5.11
C LEU A 114 13.38 10.20 -6.33
N LYS A 115 13.87 11.43 -6.26
CA LYS A 115 13.80 12.43 -7.33
C LYS A 115 15.16 13.07 -7.55
N LEU A 116 15.53 13.32 -8.80
CA LEU A 116 16.70 14.14 -9.13
C LEU A 116 16.56 15.54 -8.53
N GLU A 117 17.57 16.00 -7.80
CA GLU A 117 17.59 17.38 -7.25
C GLU A 117 17.60 18.43 -8.36
N LYS A 118 18.34 18.14 -9.44
CA LYS A 118 18.44 18.99 -10.63
C LYS A 118 17.97 18.19 -11.84
N SER A 119 16.88 18.67 -12.45
CA SER A 119 16.43 18.15 -13.73
C SER A 119 17.42 18.52 -14.83
N THR A 120 17.56 17.63 -15.82
CA THR A 120 18.27 17.88 -17.08
C THR A 120 17.53 18.85 -18.00
N GLY A 121 16.30 19.26 -17.65
CA GLY A 121 15.41 20.09 -18.46
C GLY A 121 14.49 19.29 -19.39
N SER A 122 14.58 17.96 -19.37
CA SER A 122 13.78 17.04 -20.19
C SER A 122 13.35 15.85 -19.35
N THR A 123 12.03 15.66 -19.18
CA THR A 123 11.48 14.51 -18.44
C THR A 123 11.96 13.17 -19.00
N LYS A 124 12.12 13.09 -20.32
CA LYS A 124 12.59 11.87 -20.98
C LYS A 124 14.03 11.54 -20.59
N ASP A 125 14.89 12.55 -20.50
CA ASP A 125 16.31 12.34 -20.19
C ASP A 125 16.53 12.15 -18.68
N ASP A 126 15.73 12.79 -17.84
CA ASP A 126 15.66 12.50 -16.40
C ASP A 126 15.26 11.04 -16.13
N LEU A 127 14.23 10.54 -16.81
CA LEU A 127 13.81 9.14 -16.67
C LEU A 127 14.89 8.17 -17.15
N LYS A 128 15.58 8.47 -18.26
CA LYS A 128 16.71 7.63 -18.71
C LYS A 128 17.86 7.63 -17.72
N LEU A 129 18.17 8.78 -17.12
CA LEU A 129 19.22 8.87 -16.10
C LEU A 129 18.84 8.07 -14.85
N LEU A 130 17.61 8.24 -14.35
CA LEU A 130 17.10 7.47 -13.21
C LEU A 130 17.08 5.97 -13.50
N GLN A 131 16.69 5.55 -14.70
CA GLN A 131 16.74 4.15 -15.13
C GLN A 131 18.19 3.64 -15.14
N ALA A 132 19.13 4.39 -15.71
CA ALA A 132 20.54 4.01 -15.74
C ALA A 132 21.16 3.91 -14.34
N ILE A 133 20.71 4.75 -13.39
CA ILE A 133 21.07 4.63 -11.98
C ILE A 133 20.50 3.33 -11.40
N ALA A 134 19.19 3.10 -11.57
CA ALA A 134 18.51 1.90 -11.07
C ALA A 134 19.19 0.62 -11.59
N ASP A 135 19.48 0.55 -12.89
CA ASP A 135 20.11 -0.60 -13.54
C ASP A 135 21.49 -0.90 -12.93
N ARG A 136 22.29 0.13 -12.66
CA ARG A 136 23.62 -0.02 -12.04
C ARG A 136 23.56 -0.42 -10.58
N THR A 137 22.51 -0.02 -9.86
CA THR A 137 22.39 -0.30 -8.42
C THR A 137 21.73 -1.64 -8.12
N LEU A 138 20.84 -2.13 -8.99
CA LEU A 138 20.01 -3.32 -8.73
C LEU A 138 20.53 -4.59 -9.43
N TYR A 139 21.37 -4.46 -10.46
CA TYR A 139 21.91 -5.61 -11.21
C TYR A 139 23.44 -5.82 -11.02
N LEU A 140 23.99 -5.35 -9.90
CA LEU A 140 25.30 -5.79 -9.39
C LEU A 140 25.12 -7.01 -8.47
#